data_AF-A0A2V7STM1-F1
#
_entry.id   AF-A0A2V7STM1-F1
#
_cell.length_a   1.000
_cell.length_b   1.000
_cell.length_c   1.000
_cell.angle_alpha   90.00
_cell.angle_beta   90.00
_cell.angle_gamma   90.00
#
_symmetry.space_group_name_H-M   'P 1'
#
loop_
_entity.id
_entity.type
_entity.pdbx_description
1 polymer ?
#
loop_
_entity_poly.entity_id
_entity_poly.type
_entity_poly.pdbx_seq_one_letter_code
_entity_poly.pdbx_strand_id
1 'polypeptide(L)'
;MCARARVHSFQSIDAPVKVFVGGKPVTSPQAVYEGMKHQRDELGNQMDRLKDERRDITNRLQGEEQISTADKAGLEKRLTTIDGRIEALDAQIAGADAQVASAAAVPGAIVERPPEVRHGPPEEAFVLGGIFLFVAIFPISIAFARRIWRRGAGVVAAIPHDIIERFTQIDQAVESIAVEVERIGEGQRFITRVLAEQGRPALAEPAAHGVEVRARPNG
;
A
#
# COMPACT_ATOMS: atom_id res chain seq x y z
N MET A 1 -90.51 19.17 -18.97
CA MET A 1 -89.86 18.70 -17.73
C MET A 1 -88.43 18.33 -18.08
N CYS A 2 -87.46 19.18 -17.72
CA CYS A 2 -86.08 19.11 -18.18
C CYS A 2 -85.23 18.17 -17.31
N ALA A 3 -84.50 17.26 -17.96
CA ALA A 3 -83.46 16.43 -17.36
C ALA A 3 -82.16 17.24 -17.20
N ARG A 4 -81.55 17.22 -16.01
CA ARG A 4 -80.23 17.81 -15.76
C ARG A 4 -79.37 16.77 -15.05
N ALA A 5 -78.64 15.98 -15.84
CA ALA A 5 -77.61 15.08 -15.35
C ALA A 5 -76.42 15.91 -14.84
N ARG A 6 -76.07 15.70 -13.57
CA ARG A 6 -74.97 16.36 -12.87
C ARG A 6 -73.67 15.63 -13.20
N VAL A 7 -72.84 16.22 -14.07
CA VAL A 7 -71.49 15.74 -14.33
C VAL A 7 -70.63 16.01 -13.09
N HIS A 8 -70.20 14.96 -12.39
CA HIS A 8 -69.22 15.08 -11.32
C HIS A 8 -67.84 15.30 -11.94
N SER A 9 -67.27 16.47 -11.65
CA SER A 9 -65.91 16.88 -11.95
C SER A 9 -64.91 15.88 -11.37
N PHE A 10 -64.19 15.15 -12.23
CA PHE A 10 -62.97 14.45 -11.86
C PHE A 10 -61.92 15.49 -11.47
N GLN A 11 -61.71 15.68 -10.17
CA GLN A 11 -60.64 16.52 -9.65
C GLN A 11 -59.33 15.72 -9.70
N SER A 12 -58.42 16.17 -10.56
CA SER A 12 -57.07 15.69 -10.77
C SER A 12 -56.31 15.38 -9.47
N ILE A 13 -55.98 14.11 -9.25
CA ILE A 13 -55.07 13.64 -8.19
C ILE A 13 -53.68 13.48 -8.83
N ASP A 14 -53.03 14.58 -9.19
CA ASP A 14 -51.65 14.60 -9.72
C ASP A 14 -50.77 15.50 -8.85
N ALA A 15 -50.76 15.28 -7.53
CA ALA A 15 -49.74 15.87 -6.68
C ALA A 15 -48.49 14.97 -6.72
N PRO A 16 -47.34 15.40 -7.25
CA PRO A 16 -46.14 14.58 -7.22
C PRO A 16 -45.76 14.31 -5.76
N VAL A 17 -45.55 13.05 -5.42
CA VAL A 17 -45.04 12.63 -4.10
C VAL A 17 -43.71 13.34 -3.87
N LYS A 18 -43.70 14.34 -2.98
CA LYS A 18 -42.50 15.09 -2.60
C LYS A 18 -41.70 14.24 -1.63
N VAL A 19 -40.66 13.60 -2.12
CA VAL A 19 -39.65 12.96 -1.27
C VAL A 19 -38.70 14.06 -0.78
N PHE A 20 -38.33 14.05 0.49
CA PHE A 20 -37.45 15.04 1.11
C PHE A 20 -36.15 14.38 1.56
N VAL A 21 -35.00 15.00 1.26
CA VAL A 21 -33.69 14.61 1.78
C VAL A 21 -33.06 15.85 2.41
N GLY A 22 -32.76 15.80 3.72
CA GLY A 22 -32.21 16.94 4.46
C GLY A 22 -33.14 18.17 4.51
N GLY A 23 -34.48 17.96 4.50
CA GLY A 23 -35.47 19.03 4.54
C GLY A 23 -35.68 19.78 3.22
N LYS A 24 -34.98 19.40 2.14
CA LYS A 24 -35.18 19.95 0.80
C LYS A 24 -36.04 18.99 -0.03
N PRO A 25 -37.11 19.47 -0.70
CA PRO A 25 -37.88 18.62 -1.59
C PRO A 25 -36.99 18.20 -2.76
N VAL A 26 -36.94 16.91 -3.05
CA VAL A 26 -36.35 16.39 -4.28
C VAL A 26 -37.26 16.87 -5.42
N THR A 27 -36.71 17.65 -6.34
CA THR A 27 -37.50 18.47 -7.28
C THR A 27 -37.96 17.73 -8.53
N SER A 28 -37.51 16.50 -8.77
CA SER A 28 -37.97 15.67 -9.88
C SER A 28 -38.12 14.18 -9.50
N PRO A 29 -39.11 13.47 -10.06
CA PRO A 29 -39.22 12.01 -9.95
C PRO A 29 -37.93 11.28 -10.38
N GLN A 30 -37.22 11.84 -11.36
CA GLN A 30 -35.95 11.32 -11.84
C GLN A 30 -34.86 11.35 -10.76
N ALA A 31 -34.73 12.46 -10.02
CA ALA A 31 -33.73 12.57 -8.95
C ALA A 31 -34.02 11.61 -7.78
N VAL A 32 -35.29 11.32 -7.50
CA VAL A 32 -35.69 10.32 -6.50
C VAL A 32 -35.28 8.92 -6.96
N TYR A 33 -35.61 8.56 -8.21
CA TYR A 33 -35.22 7.27 -8.78
C TYR A 33 -33.70 7.07 -8.82
N GLU A 34 -32.95 8.08 -9.28
CA GLU A 34 -31.48 8.01 -9.28
C GLU A 34 -30.91 7.85 -7.86
N GLY A 35 -31.44 8.58 -6.87
CA GLY A 35 -31.04 8.43 -5.47
C GLY A 35 -31.25 7.02 -4.92
N MET A 36 -32.42 6.41 -5.19
CA MET A 36 -32.72 5.04 -4.78
C MET A 36 -31.82 4.02 -5.48
N LYS A 37 -31.53 4.23 -6.77
CA LYS A 37 -30.60 3.38 -7.52
C LYS A 37 -29.18 3.45 -6.92
N HIS A 38 -28.70 4.64 -6.60
CA HIS A 38 -27.39 4.82 -5.94
C HIS A 38 -27.32 4.15 -4.57
N GLN A 39 -28.40 4.24 -3.77
CA GLN A 39 -28.47 3.53 -2.50
C GLN A 39 -28.38 2.01 -2.69
N ARG A 40 -29.11 1.46 -3.65
CA ARG A 40 -29.05 0.03 -4.02
C ARG A 40 -27.65 -0.38 -4.45
N ASP A 41 -27.02 0.42 -5.30
CA ASP A 41 -25.65 0.17 -5.80
C ASP A 41 -24.64 0.14 -4.64
N GLU A 42 -24.76 1.05 -3.67
CA GLU A 42 -23.86 1.06 -2.51
C GLU A 42 -24.07 -0.15 -1.59
N LEU A 43 -25.32 -0.62 -1.41
CA LEU A 43 -25.59 -1.88 -0.71
C LEU A 43 -24.97 -3.08 -1.45
N GLY A 44 -25.01 -3.09 -2.78
CA GLY A 44 -24.31 -4.06 -3.62
C GLY A 44 -22.80 -4.07 -3.39
N ASN A 45 -22.18 -2.89 -3.39
CA ASN A 45 -20.75 -2.73 -3.10
C ASN A 45 -20.40 -3.26 -1.68
N GLN A 46 -21.27 -3.02 -0.69
CA GLN A 46 -21.09 -3.55 0.66
C GLN A 46 -21.17 -5.08 0.70
N MET A 47 -22.09 -5.66 -0.09
CA MET A 47 -22.25 -7.11 -0.19
C MET A 47 -21.01 -7.77 -0.79
N ASP A 48 -20.44 -7.17 -1.83
CA ASP A 48 -19.22 -7.70 -2.46
C ASP A 48 -18.04 -7.66 -1.48
N ARG A 49 -17.87 -6.55 -0.74
CA ARG A 49 -16.85 -6.46 0.33
C ARG A 49 -17.00 -7.56 1.38
N LEU A 50 -18.23 -7.86 1.82
CA LEU A 50 -18.49 -8.93 2.79
C LEU A 50 -18.21 -10.33 2.21
N LYS A 51 -18.56 -10.57 0.94
CA LYS A 51 -18.28 -11.84 0.26
C LYS A 51 -16.79 -12.08 0.08
N ASP A 52 -16.04 -11.02 -0.24
CA ASP A 52 -14.58 -11.09 -0.35
C ASP A 52 -13.92 -11.37 1.00
N GLU A 53 -14.36 -10.69 2.07
CA GLU A 53 -13.89 -10.95 3.44
C GLU A 53 -14.20 -12.40 3.87
N ARG A 54 -15.39 -12.91 3.53
CA ARG A 54 -15.78 -14.30 3.78
C ARG A 54 -14.85 -15.28 3.06
N ARG A 55 -14.54 -15.01 1.80
CA ARG A 55 -13.65 -15.85 0.98
C ARG A 55 -12.23 -15.85 1.56
N ASP A 56 -11.71 -14.70 1.97
CA ASP A 56 -10.38 -14.61 2.61
C ASP A 56 -10.30 -15.48 3.88
N ILE A 57 -11.28 -15.35 4.78
CA ILE A 57 -11.32 -16.15 6.01
C ILE A 57 -11.43 -17.64 5.70
N THR A 58 -12.25 -18.02 4.73
CA THR A 58 -12.41 -19.42 4.31
C THR A 58 -11.09 -19.99 3.75
N ASN A 59 -10.40 -19.23 2.91
CA ASN A 59 -9.11 -19.63 2.35
C ASN A 59 -8.06 -19.82 3.44
N ARG A 60 -8.03 -18.92 4.43
CA ARG A 60 -7.13 -19.06 5.59
C ARG A 60 -7.44 -20.31 6.41
N LEU A 61 -8.72 -20.61 6.65
CA LEU A 61 -9.13 -21.82 7.36
C LEU A 61 -8.80 -23.12 6.61
N GLN A 62 -8.74 -23.09 5.28
CA GLN A 62 -8.44 -24.23 4.42
C GLN A 62 -6.95 -24.39 4.09
N GLY A 63 -6.13 -23.37 4.35
CA GLY A 63 -4.70 -23.41 4.07
C GLY A 63 -3.96 -24.48 4.87
N GLU A 64 -2.85 -24.98 4.33
CA GLU A 64 -1.97 -25.95 4.99
C GLU A 64 -1.13 -25.35 6.14
N GLU A 65 -1.27 -24.05 6.38
CA GLU A 65 -0.54 -23.34 7.43
C GLU A 65 -1.02 -23.78 8.82
N GLN A 66 -0.08 -23.99 9.74
CA GLN A 66 -0.36 -24.55 11.06
C GLN A 66 -0.99 -23.48 11.98
N ILE A 67 -2.28 -23.25 11.80
CA ILE A 67 -3.06 -22.28 12.59
C ILE A 67 -3.36 -22.88 13.97
N SER A 68 -3.19 -22.08 15.04
CA SER A 68 -3.52 -22.52 16.39
C SER A 68 -5.01 -22.82 16.54
N THR A 69 -5.40 -23.71 17.45
CA THR A 69 -6.81 -24.04 17.70
C THR A 69 -7.63 -22.84 18.16
N ALA A 70 -7.02 -21.94 18.93
CA ALA A 70 -7.65 -20.69 19.37
C ALA A 70 -7.89 -19.71 18.19
N ASP A 71 -6.93 -19.59 17.29
CA ASP A 71 -7.05 -18.74 16.09
C ASP A 71 -8.11 -19.28 15.13
N LYS A 72 -8.17 -20.61 14.96
CA LYS A 72 -9.20 -21.28 14.16
C LYS A 72 -10.59 -20.98 14.71
N ALA A 73 -10.81 -21.16 16.00
CA ALA A 73 -12.09 -20.86 16.65
C ALA A 73 -12.47 -19.36 16.52
N GLY A 74 -11.48 -18.47 16.58
CA GLY A 74 -11.67 -17.03 16.36
C GLY A 74 -12.12 -16.70 14.93
N LEU A 75 -11.51 -17.33 13.92
CA LEU A 75 -11.86 -17.16 12.51
C LEU A 75 -13.25 -17.74 12.19
N GLU A 76 -13.59 -18.91 12.75
CA GLU A 76 -14.93 -19.51 12.60
C GLU A 76 -16.02 -18.58 13.17
N LYS A 77 -15.80 -17.96 14.34
CA LYS A 77 -16.74 -17.00 14.91
C LYS A 77 -16.91 -15.75 14.04
N ARG A 78 -15.82 -15.25 13.43
CA ARG A 78 -15.86 -14.12 12.48
C ARG A 78 -16.64 -14.49 11.22
N LEU A 79 -16.45 -15.70 10.71
CA LEU A 79 -17.19 -16.22 9.56
C LEU A 79 -18.70 -16.22 9.84
N THR A 80 -19.14 -16.76 10.98
CA THR A 80 -20.56 -16.72 11.37
C THR A 80 -21.09 -15.29 11.49
N THR A 81 -20.27 -14.35 11.97
CA THR A 81 -20.66 -12.94 12.07
C THR A 81 -20.85 -12.31 10.68
N ILE A 82 -19.96 -12.60 9.74
CA ILE A 82 -20.05 -12.13 8.35
C ILE A 82 -21.26 -12.75 7.65
N ASP A 83 -21.52 -14.04 7.86
CA ASP A 83 -22.69 -14.71 7.27
C ASP A 83 -24.00 -14.06 7.72
N GLY A 84 -24.13 -13.73 9.02
CA GLY A 84 -25.29 -12.98 9.52
C GLY A 84 -25.39 -11.56 8.94
N ARG A 85 -24.26 -10.89 8.69
CA ARG A 85 -24.26 -9.56 8.02
C ARG A 85 -24.64 -9.67 6.55
N ILE A 86 -24.22 -10.72 5.85
CA ILE A 86 -24.61 -11.01 4.47
C ILE A 86 -26.11 -11.21 4.40
N GLU A 87 -26.69 -12.04 5.27
CA GLU A 87 -28.15 -12.27 5.30
C GLU A 87 -28.92 -10.97 5.58
N ALA A 88 -28.48 -10.18 6.57
CA ALA A 88 -29.12 -8.92 6.89
C ALA A 88 -28.99 -7.88 5.76
N LEU A 89 -27.89 -7.88 5.02
CA LEU A 89 -27.68 -6.97 3.89
C LEU A 89 -28.46 -7.42 2.65
N ASP A 90 -28.60 -8.73 2.43
CA ASP A 90 -29.43 -9.29 1.36
C ASP A 90 -30.90 -8.87 1.49
N ALA A 91 -31.44 -8.94 2.71
CA ALA A 91 -32.79 -8.45 3.01
C ALA A 91 -32.92 -6.92 2.75
N GLN A 92 -31.89 -6.14 3.07
CA GLN A 92 -31.87 -4.70 2.78
C GLN A 92 -31.82 -4.41 1.27
N ILE A 93 -31.05 -5.19 0.51
CA ILE A 93 -30.99 -5.09 -0.95
C ILE A 93 -32.37 -5.38 -1.55
N ALA A 94 -33.04 -6.45 -1.12
CA ALA A 94 -34.40 -6.75 -1.58
C ALA A 94 -35.39 -5.61 -1.28
N GLY A 95 -35.27 -4.99 -0.10
CA GLY A 95 -36.05 -3.80 0.25
C GLY A 95 -35.73 -2.58 -0.61
N ALA A 96 -34.46 -2.37 -0.96
CA ALA A 96 -34.02 -1.29 -1.85
C ALA A 96 -34.48 -1.53 -3.29
N ASP A 97 -34.41 -2.76 -3.79
CA ASP A 97 -34.89 -3.14 -5.13
C ASP A 97 -36.39 -2.86 -5.29
N ALA A 98 -37.20 -3.16 -4.26
CA ALA A 98 -38.61 -2.82 -4.24
C ALA A 98 -38.84 -1.29 -4.31
N GLN A 99 -38.05 -0.49 -3.60
CA GLN A 99 -38.14 0.97 -3.64
C GLN A 99 -37.75 1.53 -5.00
N VAL A 100 -36.67 1.02 -5.60
CA VAL A 100 -36.24 1.38 -6.96
C VAL A 100 -37.34 1.06 -7.97
N ALA A 101 -37.94 -0.14 -7.90
CA ALA A 101 -39.05 -0.51 -8.77
C ALA A 101 -40.27 0.41 -8.60
N SER A 102 -40.58 0.80 -7.35
CA SER A 102 -41.65 1.75 -7.05
C SER A 102 -41.39 3.14 -7.64
N ALA A 103 -40.16 3.63 -7.54
CA ALA A 103 -39.78 4.93 -8.09
C ALA A 103 -39.73 4.92 -9.63
N ALA A 104 -39.28 3.82 -10.22
CA ALA A 104 -39.24 3.60 -11.67
C ALA A 104 -40.63 3.65 -12.32
N ALA A 105 -41.68 3.25 -11.58
CA ALA A 105 -43.06 3.27 -12.07
C ALA A 105 -43.65 4.69 -12.22
N VAL A 106 -43.00 5.72 -11.67
CA VAL A 106 -43.47 7.10 -11.76
C VAL A 106 -43.18 7.67 -13.15
N PRO A 107 -44.18 8.21 -13.88
CA PRO A 107 -43.96 8.82 -15.19
C PRO A 107 -42.90 9.93 -15.15
N GLY A 108 -41.94 9.88 -16.07
CA GLY A 108 -40.82 10.81 -16.12
C GLY A 108 -39.69 10.54 -15.11
N ALA A 109 -39.74 9.46 -14.33
CA ALA A 109 -38.63 9.05 -13.46
C ALA A 109 -37.46 8.42 -14.23
N ILE A 110 -37.76 7.70 -15.31
CA ILE A 110 -36.75 7.16 -16.22
C ILE A 110 -36.72 8.08 -17.44
N VAL A 111 -35.67 8.88 -17.55
CA VAL A 111 -35.37 9.66 -18.75
C VAL A 111 -34.11 9.09 -19.34
N GLU A 112 -34.20 8.59 -20.57
CA GLU A 112 -33.03 8.19 -21.34
C GLU A 112 -32.21 9.46 -21.59
N ARG A 113 -31.07 9.60 -20.89
CA ARG A 113 -30.13 10.68 -21.16
C ARG A 113 -29.64 10.50 -22.60
N PRO A 114 -29.78 11.50 -23.48
CA PRO A 114 -29.24 11.42 -24.84
C PRO A 114 -27.76 11.03 -24.77
N PRO A 115 -27.27 10.13 -25.65
CA PRO A 115 -25.88 9.72 -25.63
C PRO A 115 -25.00 10.97 -25.76
N GLU A 116 -24.10 11.16 -24.80
CA GLU A 116 -23.14 12.25 -24.85
C GLU A 116 -22.22 12.02 -26.05
N VAL A 117 -22.46 12.75 -27.14
CA VAL A 117 -21.61 12.70 -28.33
C VAL A 117 -20.28 13.34 -27.96
N ARG A 118 -19.32 12.49 -27.60
CA ARG A 118 -17.95 12.91 -27.27
C ARG A 118 -17.27 13.40 -28.54
N HIS A 119 -17.29 14.71 -28.77
CA HIS A 119 -16.49 15.37 -29.80
C HIS A 119 -15.03 15.42 -29.37
N GLY A 120 -14.32 14.30 -29.51
CA GLY A 120 -12.87 14.24 -29.39
C GLY A 120 -12.18 14.65 -30.70
N PRO A 121 -10.86 14.91 -30.68
CA PRO A 121 -10.08 14.94 -31.91
C PRO A 121 -10.37 13.67 -32.73
N PRO A 122 -10.44 13.77 -34.06
CA PRO A 122 -10.72 12.63 -34.92
C PRO A 122 -9.74 11.48 -34.61
N GLU A 123 -10.19 10.23 -34.71
CA GLU A 123 -9.33 9.05 -34.50
C GLU A 123 -8.08 9.12 -35.40
N GLU A 124 -8.25 9.68 -36.60
CA GLU A 124 -7.22 9.97 -37.58
C GLU A 124 -6.12 10.88 -37.02
N ALA A 125 -6.45 11.84 -36.15
CA ALA A 125 -5.45 12.72 -35.53
C ALA A 125 -4.55 11.96 -34.54
N PHE A 126 -5.10 11.00 -33.80
CA PHE A 126 -4.32 10.16 -32.88
C PHE A 126 -3.47 9.15 -33.64
N VAL A 127 -4.02 8.50 -34.66
CA VAL A 127 -3.29 7.54 -35.49
C VAL A 127 -2.15 8.24 -36.24
N LEU A 128 -2.44 9.36 -36.89
CA LEU A 128 -1.44 10.12 -37.65
C LEU A 128 -0.37 10.73 -36.73
N GLY A 129 -0.77 11.23 -35.55
CA GLY A 129 0.14 11.73 -34.53
C GLY A 129 1.06 10.63 -33.97
N GLY A 130 0.51 9.44 -33.71
CA GLY A 130 1.28 8.28 -33.27
C GLY A 130 2.31 7.83 -34.32
N ILE A 131 1.88 7.68 -35.59
CA ILE A 131 2.77 7.32 -36.69
C ILE A 131 3.88 8.37 -36.86
N PHE A 132 3.54 9.67 -36.82
CA PHE A 132 4.53 10.74 -36.91
C PHE A 132 5.55 10.69 -35.77
N LEU A 133 5.11 10.45 -34.54
CA LEU A 133 5.99 10.30 -33.38
C LEU A 133 6.97 9.12 -33.57
N PHE A 134 6.49 7.97 -34.05
CA PHE A 134 7.33 6.78 -34.25
C PHE A 134 8.25 6.88 -35.47
N VAL A 135 7.80 7.48 -36.57
CA VAL A 135 8.57 7.53 -37.82
C VAL A 135 9.54 8.71 -37.84
N ALA A 136 9.15 9.87 -37.30
CA ALA A 136 10.00 11.06 -37.30
C ALA A 136 10.74 11.24 -35.97
N ILE A 137 10.00 11.35 -34.86
CA ILE A 137 10.58 11.79 -33.58
C ILE A 137 11.45 10.69 -32.95
N PHE A 138 10.99 9.45 -32.93
CA PHE A 138 11.71 8.34 -32.30
C PHE A 138 13.13 8.10 -32.86
N PRO A 139 13.35 7.98 -34.19
CA PRO A 139 14.71 7.81 -34.71
C PRO A 139 15.59 9.05 -34.50
N ILE A 140 15.00 10.26 -34.52
CA ILE A 140 15.71 11.50 -34.19
C ILE A 140 16.19 11.47 -32.73
N SER A 141 15.32 11.08 -31.79
CA SER A 141 15.69 10.93 -30.38
C SER A 141 16.85 9.94 -30.18
N ILE A 142 16.82 8.78 -30.86
CA ILE A 142 17.92 7.80 -30.82
C ILE A 142 19.22 8.41 -31.39
N ALA A 143 19.13 9.12 -32.51
CA ALA A 143 20.30 9.74 -33.14
C ALA A 143 20.95 10.79 -32.22
N PHE A 144 20.15 11.64 -31.56
CA PHE A 144 20.64 12.62 -30.60
C PHE A 144 21.22 11.96 -29.34
N ALA A 145 20.55 10.96 -28.78
CA ALA A 145 21.07 10.19 -27.64
C ALA A 145 22.43 9.57 -27.97
N ARG A 146 22.55 8.93 -29.14
CA ARG A 146 23.81 8.32 -29.62
C ARG A 146 24.90 9.37 -29.86
N ARG A 147 24.54 10.57 -30.32
CA ARG A 147 25.50 11.68 -30.55
C ARG A 147 26.02 12.28 -29.24
N ILE A 148 25.18 12.41 -28.23
CA ILE A 148 25.59 12.88 -26.90
C ILE A 148 26.51 11.85 -26.24
N TRP A 149 26.13 10.57 -26.26
CA TRP A 149 26.94 9.51 -25.65
C TRP A 149 28.32 9.38 -26.30
N ARG A 150 28.39 9.46 -27.64
CA ARG A 150 29.66 9.40 -28.38
C ARG A 150 30.53 10.64 -28.16
N ARG A 151 29.94 11.81 -27.85
CA ARG A 151 30.69 13.02 -27.48
C ARG A 151 31.17 13.01 -26.03
N GLY A 152 30.36 12.48 -25.10
CA GLY A 152 30.73 12.36 -23.68
C GLY A 152 31.84 11.33 -23.42
N ALA A 153 31.91 10.26 -24.22
CA ALA A 153 32.97 9.25 -24.13
C ALA A 153 34.38 9.81 -24.38
N GLY A 154 34.51 10.93 -25.10
CA GLY A 154 35.80 11.60 -25.31
C GLY A 154 36.31 12.40 -24.10
N VAL A 155 35.42 12.76 -23.17
CA VAL A 155 35.77 13.56 -21.97
C VAL A 155 36.05 12.66 -20.76
N VAL A 156 35.45 11.47 -20.70
CA VAL A 156 35.59 10.53 -19.55
C VAL A 156 36.76 9.54 -19.71
N ALA A 157 37.35 9.41 -20.90
CA ALA A 157 38.39 8.40 -21.16
C ALA A 157 39.80 8.75 -20.64
N ALA A 158 40.01 9.89 -20.01
CA ALA A 158 41.27 10.23 -19.38
C ALA A 158 41.09 10.31 -17.86
N ILE A 159 41.09 9.15 -17.18
CA ILE A 159 41.46 9.14 -15.76
C ILE A 159 42.90 9.66 -15.73
N PRO A 160 43.18 10.83 -15.12
CA PRO A 160 44.52 11.40 -15.16
C PRO A 160 45.50 10.45 -14.47
N HIS A 161 46.61 10.13 -15.13
CA HIS A 161 47.66 9.27 -14.58
C HIS A 161 48.13 9.73 -13.19
N ASP A 162 48.11 11.04 -12.93
CA ASP A 162 48.35 11.65 -11.62
C ASP A 162 47.52 11.07 -10.47
N ILE A 163 46.26 10.68 -10.72
CA ILE A 163 45.40 10.12 -9.67
C ILE A 163 45.82 8.68 -9.33
N ILE A 164 46.23 7.91 -10.34
CA ILE A 164 46.72 6.52 -10.16
C ILE A 164 48.06 6.52 -9.42
N GLU A 165 48.95 7.45 -9.76
CA GLU A 165 50.24 7.62 -9.08
C GLU A 165 50.05 8.03 -7.60
N ARG A 166 49.12 8.95 -7.32
CA ARG A 166 48.77 9.33 -5.94
C ARG A 166 48.22 8.16 -5.15
N PHE A 167 47.36 7.32 -5.74
CA PHE A 167 46.86 6.13 -5.06
C PHE A 167 47.97 5.12 -4.77
N THR A 168 48.90 4.92 -5.71
CA THR A 168 50.05 4.04 -5.52
C THR A 168 50.97 4.55 -4.39
N GLN A 169 51.16 5.86 -4.33
CA GLN A 169 51.94 6.49 -3.25
C GLN A 169 51.24 6.37 -1.89
N ILE A 170 49.91 6.50 -1.84
CA ILE A 170 49.13 6.28 -0.62
C ILE A 170 49.26 4.84 -0.15
N ASP A 171 49.18 3.87 -1.06
CA ASP A 171 49.27 2.44 -0.73
C ASP A 171 50.63 2.10 -0.09
N GLN A 172 51.72 2.59 -0.68
CA GLN A 172 53.07 2.46 -0.12
C GLN A 172 53.24 3.17 1.23
N ALA A 173 52.62 4.34 1.40
CA ALA A 173 52.66 5.06 2.67
C ALA A 173 51.91 4.29 3.78
N VAL A 174 50.78 3.67 3.45
CA VAL A 174 50.00 2.84 4.39
C VAL A 174 50.78 1.59 4.79
N GLU A 175 51.45 0.93 3.85
CA GLU A 175 52.27 -0.25 4.14
C GLU A 175 53.46 0.09 5.05
N SER A 176 54.10 1.25 4.86
CA SER A 176 55.15 1.77 5.75
C SER A 176 54.62 2.09 7.16
N ILE A 177 53.44 2.72 7.25
CA ILE A 177 52.80 3.01 8.54
C ILE A 177 52.48 1.71 9.30
N ALA A 178 52.05 0.65 8.61
CA ALA A 178 51.75 -0.63 9.24
C ALA A 178 52.99 -1.24 9.92
N VAL A 179 54.14 -1.23 9.25
CA VAL A 179 55.41 -1.72 9.82
C VAL A 179 55.90 -0.85 10.96
N GLU A 180 55.78 0.48 10.85
CA GLU A 180 56.20 1.39 11.91
C GLU A 180 55.33 1.23 13.17
N VAL A 181 54.01 1.02 13.01
CA VAL A 181 53.09 0.76 14.13
C VAL A 181 53.39 -0.58 14.81
N GLU A 182 53.70 -1.62 14.05
CA GLU A 182 54.15 -2.90 14.59
C GLU A 182 55.42 -2.72 15.45
N ARG A 183 56.41 -1.99 14.92
CA ARG A 183 57.66 -1.70 15.61
C ARG A 183 57.48 -0.83 16.85
N ILE A 184 56.60 0.18 16.83
CA ILE A 184 56.25 1.01 17.99
C ILE A 184 55.57 0.15 19.07
N GLY A 185 54.69 -0.76 18.66
CA GLY A 185 54.05 -1.72 19.56
C GLY A 185 55.05 -2.64 20.25
N GLU A 186 56.06 -3.11 19.51
CA GLU A 186 57.16 -3.90 20.07
C GLU A 186 58.05 -3.08 21.02
N GLY A 187 58.38 -1.85 20.66
CA GLY A 187 59.16 -0.94 21.51
C GLY A 187 58.47 -0.62 22.83
N GLN A 188 57.15 -0.39 22.80
CA GLN A 188 56.37 -0.18 24.03
C GLN A 188 56.28 -1.45 24.88
N ARG A 189 56.04 -2.62 24.28
CA ARG A 189 56.08 -3.90 25.00
C ARG A 189 57.43 -4.18 25.64
N PHE A 190 58.52 -3.85 24.95
CA PHE A 190 59.87 -4.04 25.45
C PHE A 190 60.12 -3.15 26.68
N ILE A 191 59.79 -1.86 26.63
CA ILE A 191 59.95 -0.94 27.77
C ILE A 191 59.10 -1.39 28.95
N THR A 192 57.84 -1.80 28.74
CA THR A 192 57.00 -2.32 29.82
C THR A 192 57.58 -3.58 30.45
N ARG A 193 58.11 -4.51 29.63
CA ARG A 193 58.77 -5.73 30.14
C ARG A 193 60.02 -5.39 30.95
N VAL A 194 60.86 -4.47 30.46
CA VAL A 194 62.09 -4.03 31.16
C VAL A 194 61.75 -3.32 32.47
N LEU A 195 60.75 -2.44 32.49
CA LEU A 195 60.28 -1.78 33.73
C LEU A 195 59.71 -2.81 34.72
N ALA A 196 58.98 -3.81 34.24
CA ALA A 196 58.45 -4.89 35.08
C ALA A 196 59.56 -5.79 35.65
N GLU A 197 60.63 -6.03 34.89
CA GLU A 197 61.81 -6.80 35.35
C GLU A 197 62.65 -6.01 36.36
N GLN A 198 62.79 -4.69 36.22
CA GLN A 198 63.47 -3.81 37.20
C GLN A 198 62.67 -3.62 38.50
N GLY A 199 61.35 -3.82 38.47
CA GLY A 199 60.45 -3.70 39.63
C GLY A 199 60.35 -4.94 40.54
N ARG A 200 61.20 -5.96 40.39
CA ARG A 200 61.23 -7.15 41.28
C ARG A 200 62.36 -7.04 42.33
N PRO A 201 62.07 -6.67 43.60
CA PRO A 201 63.00 -6.93 44.68
C PRO A 201 63.01 -8.42 45.01
N ALA A 202 64.21 -9.00 45.13
CA ALA A 202 64.42 -10.25 45.84
C ALA A 202 63.98 -10.06 47.31
N LEU A 203 63.12 -10.94 47.82
CA LEU A 203 62.98 -11.39 49.22
C LEU A 203 61.54 -11.91 49.45
N ALA A 204 61.41 -13.21 49.76
CA ALA A 204 60.62 -13.74 50.87
C ALA A 204 60.49 -15.27 50.75
N GLU A 205 61.41 -15.92 51.45
CA GLU A 205 61.35 -17.31 51.92
C GLU A 205 60.15 -17.50 52.88
N PRO A 206 59.32 -18.55 52.76
CA PRO A 206 58.16 -18.73 53.62
C PRO A 206 58.52 -19.53 54.88
N ALA A 207 58.41 -18.88 56.05
CA ALA A 207 58.37 -19.54 57.35
C ALA A 207 56.92 -19.95 57.70
N ALA A 208 56.79 -21.19 58.16
CA ALA A 208 55.64 -21.93 58.67
C ALA A 208 54.59 -21.15 59.50
N HIS A 209 53.30 -21.48 59.31
CA HIS A 209 52.48 -22.16 60.33
C HIS A 209 51.07 -22.45 59.82
N GLY A 210 50.58 -23.67 60.10
CA GLY A 210 49.24 -24.11 59.72
C GLY A 210 48.14 -23.55 60.62
N VAL A 211 46.93 -23.45 60.06
CA VAL A 211 45.68 -23.42 60.81
C VAL A 211 44.65 -24.23 60.02
N GLU A 212 44.25 -25.33 60.63
CA GLU A 212 43.12 -26.20 60.31
C GLU A 212 41.80 -25.43 60.47
N VAL A 213 40.92 -25.43 59.46
CA VAL A 213 39.54 -24.93 59.60
C VAL A 213 38.56 -26.03 59.20
N ARG A 214 37.82 -26.45 60.21
CA ARG A 214 36.80 -27.49 60.30
C ARG A 214 35.41 -26.94 59.92
N ALA A 215 34.54 -27.86 59.48
CA ALA A 215 33.05 -27.80 59.45
C ALA A 215 32.40 -27.06 58.27
N ARG A 216 31.22 -27.44 57.74
CA ARG A 216 30.29 -28.59 57.85
C ARG A 216 29.22 -28.42 56.73
N PRO A 217 28.37 -29.42 56.43
CA PRO A 217 27.37 -29.35 55.36
C PRO A 217 26.06 -28.66 55.82
N ASN A 218 25.38 -28.02 54.87
CA ASN A 218 24.08 -27.37 55.08
C ASN A 218 22.92 -28.36 54.95
N GLY A 219 22.01 -28.31 55.93
CA GLY A 219 20.59 -28.60 55.73
C GLY A 219 19.85 -27.29 55.51
#